data_AF-A0A2N9P0R2-F1
#
_entry.id   AF-A0A2N9P0R2-F1
#
_cell.length_a   1.000
_cell.length_b   1.000
_cell.length_c   1.000
_cell.angle_alpha   90.00
_cell.angle_beta   90.00
_cell.angle_gamma   90.00
#
_symmetry.space_group_name_H-M   'P 1'
#
loop_
_entity.id
_entity.type
_entity.pdbx_description
1 polymer ?
#
loop_
_entity_poly.entity_id
_entity_poly.type
_entity_poly.pdbx_seq_one_letter_code
_entity_poly.pdbx_strand_id
1 'polypeptide(L)'
;MKTHAIHWKSSVDARRITKDMNATLVKKALEKVLNPNVLVNLVSQRVRQLNSGGGGRGRPLVADIANLGAADIALREIIEDKMGWEMPESLELTRPTGKNRRRPQHWTRS
;
A
#
# COMPACT_ATOMS: atom_id res chain seq x y z
N MET A 1 10.26 -52.71 6.93
CA MET A 1 10.70 -51.55 6.11
C MET A 1 9.45 -50.91 5.50
N LYS A 2 8.95 -49.82 6.10
CA LYS A 2 7.81 -49.06 5.57
C LYS A 2 8.29 -47.62 5.39
N THR A 3 8.30 -47.16 4.15
CA THR A 3 8.67 -45.81 3.75
C THR A 3 7.57 -44.85 4.21
N HIS A 4 7.88 -43.95 5.13
CA HIS A 4 6.98 -42.86 5.51
C HIS A 4 7.12 -41.73 4.49
N ALA A 5 6.12 -41.63 3.61
CA ALA A 5 5.92 -40.45 2.78
C ALA A 5 5.52 -39.27 3.68
N ILE A 6 6.39 -38.27 3.74
CA ILE A 6 6.12 -36.95 4.32
C ILE A 6 5.06 -36.25 3.48
N HIS A 7 3.80 -36.38 3.89
CA HIS A 7 2.69 -35.61 3.34
C HIS A 7 2.73 -34.20 3.93
N TRP A 8 3.43 -33.27 3.26
CA TRP A 8 3.35 -31.84 3.55
C TRP A 8 1.97 -31.34 3.15
N LYS A 9 1.03 -31.36 4.09
CA LYS A 9 -0.24 -30.67 3.94
C LYS A 9 0.05 -29.20 4.19
N SER A 10 0.22 -28.43 3.13
CA SER A 10 0.27 -26.98 3.20
C SER A 10 -0.91 -26.50 4.05
N SER A 11 -0.59 -26.00 5.24
CA SER A 11 -1.47 -25.18 6.05
C SER A 11 -1.78 -23.95 5.20
N VAL A 12 -2.79 -24.04 4.35
CA VAL A 12 -3.45 -22.86 3.80
C VAL A 12 -4.16 -22.24 4.98
N ASP A 13 -3.41 -21.33 5.60
CA ASP A 13 -3.72 -20.66 6.84
C ASP A 13 -5.17 -20.19 6.88
N ALA A 14 -5.75 -20.40 8.06
CA ALA A 14 -7.03 -19.90 8.49
C ALA A 14 -7.35 -18.53 7.88
N ARG A 15 -8.37 -18.51 7.02
CA ARG A 15 -9.22 -17.37 6.63
C ARG A 15 -8.80 -16.06 7.29
N ARG A 16 -7.74 -15.45 6.78
CA ARG A 16 -7.56 -14.01 6.89
C ARG A 16 -8.67 -13.47 6.00
N ILE A 17 -9.75 -12.97 6.62
CA ILE A 17 -10.74 -12.15 5.90
C ILE A 17 -10.02 -10.83 5.59
N THR A 18 -9.01 -10.87 4.72
CA THR A 18 -8.48 -9.68 4.08
C THR A 18 -9.55 -9.32 3.08
N LYS A 19 -10.40 -8.35 3.43
CA LYS A 19 -11.28 -7.74 2.44
C LYS A 19 -10.39 -7.14 1.37
N ASP A 20 -10.37 -7.76 0.20
CA ASP A 20 -9.60 -7.28 -0.95
C ASP A 20 -10.09 -5.88 -1.35
N MET A 21 -9.17 -5.04 -1.84
CA MET A 21 -9.51 -3.70 -2.32
C MET A 21 -10.56 -3.77 -3.44
N ASN A 22 -11.56 -2.88 -3.38
CA ASN A 22 -12.63 -2.89 -4.36
C ASN A 22 -12.13 -2.55 -5.78
N ALA A 23 -12.16 -3.55 -6.67
CA ALA A 23 -11.67 -3.42 -8.04
C ALA A 23 -12.38 -2.33 -8.85
N THR A 24 -13.67 -2.07 -8.61
CA THR A 24 -14.42 -1.02 -9.30
C THR A 24 -13.95 0.37 -8.88
N LEU A 25 -13.65 0.57 -7.60
CA LEU A 25 -13.09 1.84 -7.12
C LEU A 25 -11.66 2.05 -7.65
N VAL A 26 -10.85 0.98 -7.71
CA VAL A 26 -9.49 1.06 -8.28
C VAL A 26 -9.52 1.50 -9.73
N LYS A 27 -10.40 0.95 -10.57
CA LYS A 27 -10.53 1.35 -11.98
C LYS A 27 -10.88 2.83 -12.14
N LYS A 28 -11.88 3.31 -11.39
CA LYS A 28 -12.30 4.71 -11.41
C LYS A 28 -11.21 5.67 -10.91
N ALA A 29 -10.49 5.28 -9.86
CA ALA A 29 -9.38 6.07 -9.36
C ALA A 29 -8.19 6.09 -10.36
N LEU A 30 -7.96 4.99 -11.08
CA LEU A 30 -6.92 4.93 -12.11
C LEU A 30 -7.25 5.79 -13.32
N GLU A 31 -8.53 5.91 -13.71
CA GLU A 31 -8.98 6.84 -14.76
C GLU A 31 -8.69 8.31 -14.38
N LYS A 32 -8.69 8.64 -13.09
CA LYS A 32 -8.34 9.98 -12.58
C LYS A 32 -6.83 10.21 -12.51
N VAL A 33 -6.08 9.24 -11.98
CA VAL A 33 -4.64 9.40 -11.71
C VAL A 33 -3.78 9.10 -12.94
N LEU A 34 -4.30 8.32 -13.89
CA LEU A 34 -3.66 7.88 -15.14
C LEU A 34 -2.40 7.02 -14.98
N ASN A 35 -1.77 7.00 -13.80
CA ASN A 35 -0.57 6.23 -13.50
C ASN A 35 -0.80 5.27 -12.32
N PRO A 36 -0.67 3.95 -12.51
CA PRO A 36 -0.92 2.97 -11.45
C PRO A 36 0.09 3.05 -10.30
N ASN A 37 1.36 3.40 -10.57
CA ASN A 37 2.38 3.53 -9.53
C ASN A 37 2.08 4.73 -8.62
N VAL A 38 1.62 5.83 -9.22
CA VAL A 38 1.19 7.02 -8.47
C VAL A 38 -0.05 6.69 -7.64
N LEU A 39 -1.04 6.02 -8.22
CA LEU A 39 -2.25 5.60 -7.50
C LEU A 39 -1.93 4.74 -6.26
N VAL A 40 -1.08 3.73 -6.42
CA VAL A 40 -0.64 2.87 -5.29
C VAL A 40 0.02 3.70 -4.19
N ASN A 41 0.87 4.64 -4.57
CA ASN A 41 1.54 5.52 -3.61
C ASN A 41 0.54 6.42 -2.87
N LEU A 42 -0.41 7.04 -3.58
CA LEU A 42 -1.45 7.89 -3.00
C LEU A 42 -2.32 7.13 -2.02
N VAL A 43 -2.86 5.98 -2.43
CA VAL A 43 -3.69 5.12 -1.58
C VAL A 43 -2.90 4.66 -0.35
N SER A 44 -1.65 4.21 -0.54
CA SER A 44 -0.82 3.73 0.58
C SER A 44 -0.52 4.82 1.59
N GLN A 45 -0.20 6.04 1.13
CA GLN A 45 0.03 7.18 2.00
C GLN A 45 -1.24 7.57 2.75
N ARG A 46 -2.37 7.60 2.04
CA ARG A 46 -3.64 8.01 2.62
C ARG A 46 -4.17 7.01 3.65
N VAL A 47 -4.10 5.72 3.37
CA VAL A 47 -4.45 4.66 4.33
C VAL A 47 -3.62 4.76 5.61
N ARG A 48 -2.32 5.04 5.51
CA ARG A 48 -1.48 5.29 6.69
C ARG A 48 -1.96 6.49 7.50
N GLN A 49 -2.36 7.58 6.83
CA GLN A 49 -2.90 8.76 7.53
C GLN A 49 -4.20 8.43 8.27
N LEU A 50 -5.14 7.74 7.60
CA LEU A 50 -6.41 7.31 8.20
C LEU A 50 -6.19 6.40 9.42
N ASN A 51 -5.19 5.52 9.36
CA ASN A 51 -4.87 4.59 10.43
C ASN A 51 -4.00 5.20 11.55
N SER A 52 -3.34 6.34 11.30
CA SER A 52 -2.41 6.97 12.25
C SER A 52 -3.08 7.67 13.44
N GLY A 53 -4.42 7.71 13.49
CA GLY A 53 -5.21 8.13 14.64
C GLY A 53 -5.50 9.64 14.70
N GLY A 54 -6.79 9.97 14.81
CA GLY A 54 -7.41 11.14 15.47
C GLY A 54 -7.07 12.59 15.05
N GLY A 55 -5.90 12.85 14.46
CA GLY A 55 -5.50 14.21 14.06
C GLY A 55 -6.28 14.72 12.84
N GLY A 56 -6.12 16.01 12.51
CA GLY A 56 -6.82 16.62 11.37
C GLY A 56 -6.63 15.88 10.04
N ARG A 57 -5.46 15.26 9.82
CA ARG A 57 -5.18 14.41 8.65
C ARG A 57 -5.73 12.99 8.75
N GLY A 58 -6.12 12.50 9.92
CA GLY A 58 -6.70 11.15 10.08
C GLY A 58 -8.19 11.09 9.79
N ARG A 59 -8.86 12.25 9.68
CA ARG A 59 -10.30 12.33 9.41
C ARG A 59 -10.58 12.09 7.92
N PRO A 60 -11.54 11.21 7.58
CA PRO A 60 -12.01 11.06 6.20
C PRO A 60 -12.62 12.35 5.65
N LEU A 61 -12.37 12.61 4.38
CA LEU A 61 -12.81 13.80 3.63
C LEU A 61 -14.10 13.56 2.85
N VAL A 62 -14.59 12.33 2.83
CA VAL A 62 -15.85 11.90 2.22
C VAL A 62 -16.86 11.49 3.30
N ALA A 63 -18.16 11.60 2.98
CA ALA A 63 -19.25 11.18 3.84
C ALA A 63 -19.51 9.66 3.75
N ASP A 64 -20.36 9.14 4.64
CA ASP A 64 -20.90 7.77 4.62
C ASP A 64 -19.83 6.66 4.60
N ILE A 65 -18.89 6.75 5.54
CA ILE A 65 -17.73 5.85 5.65
C ILE A 65 -17.95 4.62 6.53
N ALA A 66 -19.09 4.51 7.23
CA ALA A 66 -19.29 3.57 8.33
C ALA A 66 -19.04 2.09 7.96
N ASN A 67 -19.23 1.73 6.69
CA ASN A 67 -19.07 0.36 6.18
C ASN A 67 -17.85 0.19 5.24
N LEU A 68 -17.00 1.20 5.13
CA LEU A 68 -15.86 1.21 4.21
C LEU A 68 -14.55 0.96 4.94
N GLY A 69 -13.68 0.17 4.32
CA GLY A 69 -12.30 0.05 4.78
C GLY A 69 -11.49 1.31 4.45
N ALA A 70 -10.39 1.54 5.15
CA ALA A 70 -9.52 2.70 4.91
C ALA A 70 -9.05 2.82 3.44
N ALA A 71 -8.83 1.70 2.76
CA ALA A 71 -8.46 1.69 1.34
C ALA A 71 -9.60 2.16 0.44
N ASP A 72 -10.83 1.71 0.71
CA ASP A 72 -12.01 2.15 -0.05
C ASP A 72 -12.31 3.64 0.20
N ILE A 73 -12.10 4.13 1.44
CA ILE A 73 -12.19 5.56 1.79
C ILE A 73 -11.17 6.36 0.98
N ALA A 74 -9.90 5.95 0.99
CA ALA A 74 -8.83 6.63 0.25
C ALA A 74 -9.12 6.66 -1.26
N LEU A 75 -9.60 5.56 -1.84
CA LEU A 75 -9.99 5.51 -3.25
C LEU A 75 -11.15 6.47 -3.56
N ARG A 76 -12.16 6.57 -2.68
CA ARG A 76 -13.26 7.53 -2.85
C ARG A 76 -12.79 8.97 -2.76
N GLU A 77 -11.90 9.30 -1.82
CA GLU A 77 -11.34 10.66 -1.71
C GLU A 77 -10.58 11.08 -2.98
N ILE A 78 -9.90 10.14 -3.66
CA ILE A 78 -9.26 10.39 -4.97
C ILE A 78 -10.32 10.59 -6.06
N ILE A 79 -11.33 9.72 -6.14
CA ILE A 79 -12.39 9.80 -7.16
C ILE A 79 -13.19 11.10 -7.05
N GLU A 80 -13.44 11.55 -5.82
CA GLU A 80 -14.21 12.77 -5.49
C GLU A 80 -13.32 14.04 -5.41
N ASP A 81 -12.05 13.95 -5.84
CA ASP A 81 -11.07 15.04 -5.86
C ASP A 81 -10.94 15.79 -4.51
N LYS A 82 -11.06 15.07 -3.39
CA LYS A 82 -11.01 15.64 -2.02
C LYS A 82 -9.61 15.84 -1.48
N MET A 83 -8.61 15.21 -2.09
CA MET A 83 -7.20 15.38 -1.72
C MET A 83 -6.38 15.83 -2.92
N GLY A 84 -5.50 16.80 -2.70
CA GLY A 84 -4.55 17.25 -3.70
C GLY A 84 -3.41 16.26 -3.87
N TRP A 85 -2.97 16.08 -5.11
CA TRP A 85 -1.81 15.27 -5.48
C TRP A 85 -1.23 15.81 -6.79
N GLU A 86 0.05 15.57 -7.01
CA GLU A 86 0.77 16.02 -8.20
C GLU A 86 1.34 14.81 -8.94
N MET A 87 1.29 14.86 -10.27
CA MET A 87 2.01 13.89 -11.09
C MET A 87 3.52 14.18 -10.97
N PRO A 88 4.32 13.22 -10.49
CA PRO A 88 5.77 13.40 -10.48
C PRO A 88 6.27 13.51 -11.92
N GLU A 89 7.25 14.39 -12.14
CA GLU A 89 8.01 14.42 -13.39
C GLU A 89 8.61 13.03 -13.64
N SER A 90 8.57 12.58 -14.89
CA SER A 90 9.13 11.30 -15.29
C SER A 90 10.65 11.36 -15.23
N LEU A 91 11.21 11.12 -14.04
CA LEU A 91 12.65 10.97 -13.87
C LEU A 91 13.06 9.63 -14.47
N GLU A 92 14.06 9.66 -15.35
CA GLU A 92 14.72 8.43 -15.78
C GLU A 92 15.16 7.64 -14.56
N LEU A 93 14.86 6.34 -14.55
CA LEU A 93 15.21 5.42 -13.49
C LEU A 93 16.73 5.18 -13.49
N THR A 94 17.50 6.21 -13.16
CA THR A 94 18.92 6.09 -12.93
C THR A 94 19.08 5.30 -11.64
N ARG A 95 19.71 4.14 -11.75
CA ARG A 95 20.05 3.35 -10.56
C ARG A 95 20.96 4.23 -9.74
N PRO A 96 20.60 4.63 -8.50
CA PRO A 96 21.50 5.41 -7.69
C PRO A 96 22.77 4.58 -7.53
N THR A 97 23.86 5.04 -8.14
CA THR A 97 25.17 4.41 -7.95
C THR A 97 25.39 4.44 -6.44
N GLY A 98 25.62 3.27 -5.84
CA GLY A 98 25.64 3.16 -4.39
C GLY A 98 26.71 4.08 -3.83
N LYS A 99 26.32 5.24 -3.28
CA LYS A 99 27.24 6.06 -2.48
C LYS A 99 27.71 5.17 -1.33
N ASN A 100 29.02 4.89 -1.30
CA ASN A 100 29.71 4.03 -0.35
C ASN A 100 29.11 4.08 1.05
N ARG A 101 28.18 3.17 1.35
CA ARG A 101 27.72 2.93 2.71
C ARG A 101 28.87 2.24 3.42
N ARG A 102 29.68 3.00 4.17
CA ARG A 102 30.73 2.42 5.00
C ARG A 102 30.07 1.41 5.94
N ARG A 103 30.48 0.15 5.81
CA ARG A 103 30.02 -0.91 6.71
C ARG A 103 30.36 -0.50 8.16
N PRO A 104 29.42 -0.65 9.12
CA PRO A 104 29.70 -0.34 10.51
C PRO A 104 30.90 -1.15 11.02
N GLN A 105 31.87 -0.47 11.63
CA GLN A 105 33.18 -1.00 12.01
C GLN A 105 33.12 -2.16 13.03
N HIS A 106 31.98 -2.32 13.71
CA HIS A 106 31.74 -3.38 14.69
C HIS A 106 31.38 -4.75 14.07
N TRP A 107 31.11 -4.83 12.76
CA TRP A 107 30.92 -6.12 12.06
C TRP A 107 32.25 -6.90 11.92
N THR A 108 33.38 -6.19 11.89
CA THR A 108 34.70 -6.75 11.54
C THR A 108 35.55 -7.26 12.72
N ARG A 109 34.99 -7.39 13.93
CA ARG A 109 35.72 -7.94 15.08
C ARG A 109 35.07 -9.24 15.58
N SER A 110 35.57 -10.37 15.09
CA SER A 110 35.55 -11.67 15.76
C SER A 110 36.98 -12.06 16.08
#